data_AF-Q9VVT5-F1
#
_entry.id   AF-Q9VVT5-F1
#
_cell.length_a   1.000
_cell.length_b   1.000
_cell.length_c   1.000
_cell.angle_alpha   90.00
_cell.angle_beta   90.00
_cell.angle_gamma   90.00
#
_symmetry.space_group_name_H-M   'P 1'
#
loop_
_entity.id
_entity.type
_entity.pdbx_description
1 polymer ?
#
loop_
_entity_poly.entity_id
_entity_poly.type
_entity_poly.pdbx_seq_one_letter_code
_entity_poly.pdbx_strand_id
1 'polypeptide(L)'
;MFGNLKKKLSSAIQEGLVISENLQQQYRQRVSSGNSGSSQASGITTPISPLGLNESLSSSRSSSLSLSAPFQLTDGVPSHLNVAAGCSLLAKYEDDWQQIHGANEKNAEKAAQIANQISGIQDQASHQHRIMSELNSSLAGIPTLIAQLQNSSQVLNSLEEMGKQLEIELEKLEDLREECELQEFILEQQFQLSRHKQKKLNELEQYRQQIAQKHQSKIKDQEQTLLKLQRERQAVFDDAFREDMEEYKQRGQLTKIQTTSNKLALEEVVLEANEVETKDALEQFLNG
;
A
#
# COMPACT_ATOMS: atom_id res chain seq x y z
N MET A 1 -17.81 -14.31 32.63
CA MET A 1 -16.66 -13.72 33.35
C MET A 1 -16.44 -12.22 33.09
N PHE A 2 -16.59 -11.73 31.86
CA PHE A 2 -16.35 -10.31 31.51
C PHE A 2 -17.15 -9.27 32.33
N GLY A 3 -18.40 -9.57 32.71
CA GLY A 3 -19.22 -8.64 33.50
C GLY A 3 -18.64 -8.30 34.89
N ASN A 4 -17.99 -9.25 35.56
CA ASN A 4 -17.36 -9.02 36.86
C ASN A 4 -16.09 -8.17 36.74
N LEU A 5 -15.32 -8.38 35.66
CA LEU A 5 -14.11 -7.59 35.40
C LEU A 5 -14.47 -6.12 35.11
N LYS A 6 -15.52 -5.89 34.32
CA LYS A 6 -16.03 -4.53 34.04
C LYS A 6 -16.49 -3.80 35.31
N LYS A 7 -17.19 -4.49 36.21
CA LYS A 7 -17.60 -3.92 37.51
C LYS A 7 -16.39 -3.57 38.39
N LYS A 8 -15.39 -4.46 38.47
CA LYS A 8 -14.15 -4.19 39.24
C LYS A 8 -13.36 -3.01 38.67
N LEU A 9 -13.22 -2.93 37.34
CA LEU A 9 -12.55 -1.80 36.69
C LEU A 9 -13.29 -0.48 36.93
N SER A 10 -14.62 -0.48 36.81
CA SER A 10 -15.44 0.71 37.10
C SER A 10 -15.30 1.16 38.55
N SER A 11 -15.27 0.21 39.51
CA SER A 11 -15.05 0.53 40.93
C SER A 11 -13.67 1.15 41.17
N ALA A 12 -12.63 0.58 40.56
CA ALA A 12 -11.26 1.09 40.69
C ALA A 12 -11.10 2.50 40.10
N ILE A 13 -11.76 2.80 38.98
CA ILE A 13 -11.77 4.15 38.40
C ILE A 13 -12.49 5.13 39.34
N GLN A 14 -13.60 4.72 39.93
CA GLN A 14 -14.36 5.55 40.88
C GLN A 14 -13.54 5.86 42.14
N GLU A 15 -12.86 4.86 42.70
CA GLU A 15 -11.96 5.02 43.84
C GLU A 15 -10.75 5.91 43.50
N GLY A 16 -10.17 5.72 42.31
CA GLY A 16 -9.07 6.57 41.81
C GLY A 16 -9.46 8.04 41.68
N LEU A 17 -10.68 8.31 41.20
CA LEU A 17 -11.23 9.68 41.13
C LEU A 17 -11.36 10.29 42.54
N VAL A 18 -11.93 9.56 43.50
CA VAL A 18 -12.09 10.05 44.89
C VAL A 18 -10.72 10.33 45.54
N ILE A 19 -9.72 9.47 45.32
CA ILE A 19 -8.36 9.67 45.85
C ILE A 19 -7.72 10.92 45.24
N SER A 20 -7.86 11.11 43.92
CA SER A 20 -7.30 12.28 43.23
C SER A 20 -7.95 13.58 43.68
N GLU A 21 -9.27 13.58 43.90
CA GLU A 21 -10.01 14.73 44.41
C GLU A 21 -9.60 15.07 45.85
N ASN A 22 -9.45 14.06 46.72
CA ASN A 22 -9.01 14.27 48.11
C ASN A 22 -7.57 14.83 48.17
N LEU A 23 -6.66 14.31 47.35
CA LEU A 23 -5.28 14.82 47.26
C LEU A 23 -5.26 16.28 46.78
N GLN A 24 -6.10 16.62 45.80
CA GLN A 24 -6.23 17.99 45.31
C GLN A 24 -6.83 18.93 46.37
N GLN A 25 -7.80 18.46 47.16
CA GLN A 25 -8.34 19.21 48.29
C GLN A 25 -7.30 19.44 49.40
N GLN A 26 -6.48 18.42 49.73
CA GLN A 26 -5.38 18.58 50.68
C GLN A 26 -4.35 19.62 50.22
N TYR A 27 -4.00 19.62 48.93
CA TYR A 27 -3.13 20.64 48.37
C TYR A 27 -3.73 22.04 48.52
N ARG A 28 -5.02 22.19 48.21
CA ARG A 28 -5.72 23.47 48.32
C ARG A 28 -5.74 23.99 49.77
N GLN A 29 -5.96 23.11 50.75
CA GLN A 29 -5.93 23.48 52.17
C GLN A 29 -4.53 23.88 52.65
N ARG A 30 -3.47 23.20 52.20
CA ARG A 30 -2.09 23.62 52.55
C ARG A 30 -1.74 24.98 51.96
N VAL A 31 -2.13 25.22 50.70
CA VAL A 31 -1.88 26.51 50.04
C VAL A 31 -2.69 27.63 50.69
N SER A 32 -3.94 27.38 51.11
CA SER A 32 -4.73 28.42 51.79
C SER A 32 -4.26 28.69 53.22
N SER A 33 -3.78 27.67 53.94
CA SER A 33 -3.27 27.83 55.31
C SER A 33 -1.91 28.53 55.35
N GLY A 34 -1.12 28.44 54.27
CA GLY A 34 0.18 29.07 54.17
C GLY A 34 0.17 30.60 54.04
N ASN A 35 -0.99 31.24 53.83
CA ASN A 35 -1.05 32.69 53.62
C ASN A 35 -1.50 33.49 54.86
N SER A 36 -1.62 32.86 56.02
CA SER A 36 -2.09 33.51 57.25
C SER A 36 -1.10 33.36 58.40
N GLY A 37 0.11 33.86 58.22
CA GLY A 37 1.03 34.03 59.34
C GLY A 37 2.50 33.98 58.96
N SER A 38 3.11 35.14 58.73
CA SER A 38 4.31 35.55 59.45
C SER A 38 4.79 36.89 58.92
N SER A 39 4.40 37.94 59.62
CA SER A 39 5.11 39.21 59.67
C SER A 39 6.47 39.04 60.37
N GLN A 40 7.37 39.97 60.09
CA GLN A 40 8.61 40.28 60.83
C GLN A 40 9.77 39.28 60.71
N ALA A 41 10.56 39.46 59.65
CA ALA A 41 11.99 39.19 59.68
C ALA A 41 12.71 40.32 60.44
N SER A 42 13.10 40.07 61.68
CA SER A 42 13.97 40.95 62.48
C SER A 42 14.69 40.08 63.52
N GLY A 43 16.03 40.02 63.45
CA GLY A 43 16.86 39.20 64.34
C GLY A 43 18.16 38.79 63.65
N ILE A 44 19.18 39.65 63.56
CA ILE A 44 20.22 39.89 64.59
C ILE A 44 21.39 38.90 64.47
N THR A 45 22.52 39.48 64.03
CA THR A 45 23.93 39.18 64.32
C THR A 45 24.55 37.84 63.96
N THR A 46 25.39 37.88 62.91
CA THR A 46 26.64 37.12 62.83
C THR A 46 27.80 38.10 62.63
N PRO A 47 28.56 38.44 63.69
CA PRO A 47 29.89 39.00 63.57
C PRO A 47 30.88 37.86 63.82
N ILE A 48 31.45 37.28 62.77
CA ILE A 48 32.63 36.43 62.89
C ILE A 48 33.73 37.15 62.12
N SER A 49 34.45 38.02 62.83
CA SER A 49 35.73 38.56 62.39
C SER A 49 36.81 37.56 62.81
N PRO A 50 37.51 36.88 61.88
CA PRO A 50 38.68 36.10 62.20
C PRO A 50 39.89 37.01 62.10
N LEU A 51 40.23 37.73 63.18
CA LEU A 51 41.56 38.33 63.29
C LEU A 51 42.54 37.22 63.63
N GLY A 52 43.10 36.61 62.59
CA GLY A 52 44.30 35.80 62.68
C GLY A 52 45.51 36.69 62.98
N LEU A 53 45.76 36.95 64.25
CA LEU A 53 47.09 37.33 64.72
C LEU A 53 47.68 36.14 65.46
N ASN A 54 48.47 35.43 64.68
CA ASN A 54 49.39 34.37 65.04
C ASN A 54 50.45 34.92 66.01
N GLU A 55 50.10 35.11 67.30
CA GLU A 55 51.09 35.35 68.34
C GLU A 55 51.73 34.01 68.75
N SER A 56 52.80 33.69 68.03
CA SER A 56 53.85 32.77 68.45
C SER A 56 54.60 33.35 69.67
N LEU A 57 53.94 33.43 70.82
CA LEU A 57 54.61 33.65 72.10
C LEU A 57 54.74 32.30 72.82
N SER A 58 55.57 31.44 72.24
CA SER A 58 56.33 30.44 73.01
C SER A 58 57.34 31.20 73.87
N SER A 59 56.87 31.88 74.92
CA SER A 59 57.73 32.37 75.98
C SER A 59 57.67 31.39 77.13
N SER A 60 58.69 30.55 77.18
CA SER A 60 59.13 29.74 78.30
C SER A 60 58.95 30.46 79.63
N ARG A 61 57.79 30.29 80.28
CA ARG A 61 57.61 30.58 81.71
C ARG A 61 57.62 29.26 82.47
N SER A 62 58.73 28.52 82.32
CA SER A 62 59.22 27.62 83.35
C SER A 62 60.13 28.42 84.28
N SER A 63 59.59 29.46 84.92
CA SER A 63 60.23 30.06 86.08
C SER A 63 59.50 29.56 87.30
N SER A 64 60.01 28.44 87.81
CA SER A 64 59.87 28.06 89.21
C SER A 64 60.37 29.21 90.09
N LEU A 65 59.50 30.18 90.36
CA LEU A 65 59.75 31.19 91.36
C LEU A 65 59.56 30.52 92.72
N SER A 66 60.67 29.99 93.22
CA SER A 66 60.86 29.67 94.62
C SER A 66 60.49 30.90 95.44
N LEU A 67 59.36 30.81 96.13
CA LEU A 67 58.80 31.82 97.01
C LEU A 67 59.58 31.81 98.34
N SER A 68 60.83 32.29 98.34
CA SER A 68 61.68 32.37 99.54
C SER A 68 62.10 33.79 99.90
N ALA A 69 61.46 34.82 99.34
CA ALA A 69 61.68 36.21 99.73
C ALA A 69 60.35 36.88 100.09
N PRO A 70 60.23 37.46 101.30
CA PRO A 70 59.14 38.38 101.61
C PRO A 70 59.32 39.64 100.75
N PHE A 71 58.57 39.70 99.65
CA PHE A 71 58.35 40.95 98.92
C PHE A 71 57.53 41.87 99.81
N GLN A 72 58.23 42.76 100.50
CA GLN A 72 57.68 43.82 101.32
C GLN A 72 57.21 44.95 100.39
N LEU A 73 56.10 44.73 99.69
CA LEU A 73 55.33 45.81 99.06
C LEU A 73 54.52 46.50 100.16
N THR A 74 55.16 47.50 100.73
CA THR A 74 54.59 48.50 101.62
C THR A 74 53.79 49.47 100.76
N ASP A 75 52.46 49.35 100.80
CA ASP A 75 51.50 50.44 100.96
C ASP A 75 50.12 49.89 100.56
N GLY A 76 49.27 49.61 101.55
CA GLY A 76 47.87 49.26 101.32
C GLY A 76 47.54 47.88 100.74
N VAL A 77 48.51 47.00 100.45
CA VAL A 77 48.21 45.63 99.99
C VAL A 77 47.74 44.80 101.20
N PRO A 78 46.49 44.32 101.25
CA PRO A 78 46.03 43.48 102.35
C PRO A 78 46.95 42.27 102.49
N SER A 79 47.57 42.10 103.66
CA SER A 79 48.49 41.00 104.01
C SER A 79 47.85 39.61 103.95
N HIS A 80 46.57 39.55 103.58
CA HIS A 80 45.83 38.34 103.27
C HIS A 80 45.47 38.29 101.78
N LEU A 81 46.40 38.65 100.89
CA LEU A 81 46.31 38.23 99.50
C LEU A 81 46.60 36.73 99.48
N ASN A 82 45.56 35.94 99.68
CA ASN A 82 45.67 34.49 99.67
C ASN A 82 46.06 34.04 98.26
N VAL A 83 47.36 33.87 98.00
CA VAL A 83 47.86 33.34 96.72
C VAL A 83 47.19 31.99 96.40
N ALA A 84 46.85 31.20 97.43
CA ALA A 84 46.11 29.96 97.24
C ALA A 84 44.69 30.20 96.71
N ALA A 85 44.04 31.34 97.00
CA ALA A 85 42.75 31.67 96.37
C ALA A 85 42.90 31.89 94.86
N GLY A 86 44.02 32.48 94.41
CA GLY A 86 44.37 32.57 92.98
C GLY A 86 44.65 31.21 92.35
N CYS A 87 45.39 30.33 93.04
CA CYS A 87 45.63 28.96 92.60
C CYS A 87 44.34 28.12 92.54
N SER A 88 43.45 28.24 93.54
CA SER A 88 42.15 27.57 93.55
C SER A 88 41.24 28.06 92.42
N LEU A 89 41.29 29.36 92.09
CA LEU A 89 40.55 29.90 90.97
C LEU A 89 41.07 29.36 89.63
N LEU A 90 42.39 29.34 89.43
CA LEU A 90 43.01 28.76 88.24
C LEU A 90 42.68 27.27 88.10
N ALA A 91 42.81 26.49 89.18
CA ALA A 91 42.47 25.07 89.19
C ALA A 91 41.00 24.85 88.83
N LYS A 92 40.08 25.66 89.38
CA LYS A 92 38.66 25.61 88.99
C LYS A 92 38.46 25.86 87.50
N TYR A 93 39.10 26.88 86.94
CA TYR A 93 38.97 27.19 85.52
C TYR A 93 39.64 26.15 84.61
N GLU A 94 40.73 25.53 85.07
CA GLU A 94 41.38 24.41 84.39
C GLU A 94 40.45 23.18 84.34
N ASP A 95 39.82 22.83 85.47
CA ASP A 95 38.85 21.74 85.55
C ASP A 95 37.61 22.01 84.68
N ASP A 96 37.04 23.22 84.77
CA ASP A 96 35.91 23.64 83.94
C ASP A 96 36.28 23.58 82.45
N TRP A 97 37.47 24.08 82.07
CA TRP A 97 37.97 24.03 80.69
C TRP A 97 38.15 22.59 80.21
N GLN A 98 38.75 21.73 81.02
CA GLN A 98 38.96 20.32 80.68
C GLN A 98 37.63 19.59 80.47
N GLN A 99 36.63 19.88 81.31
CA GLN A 99 35.27 19.35 81.15
C GLN A 99 34.64 19.84 79.83
N ILE A 100 34.72 21.13 79.53
CA ILE A 100 34.19 21.72 78.29
C ILE A 100 34.91 21.15 77.08
N HIS A 101 36.23 21.01 77.13
CA HIS A 101 37.05 20.47 76.05
C HIS A 101 36.67 19.00 75.74
N GLY A 102 36.57 18.15 76.77
CA GLY A 102 36.13 16.77 76.60
C GLY A 102 34.69 16.65 76.09
N ALA A 103 33.80 17.58 76.46
CA ALA A 103 32.45 17.64 75.89
C ALA A 103 32.46 18.07 74.42
N ASN A 104 33.32 19.03 74.04
CA ASN A 104 33.46 19.51 72.68
C ASN A 104 34.07 18.44 71.75
N GLU A 105 35.04 17.66 72.22
CA GLU A 105 35.63 16.55 71.46
C GLU A 105 34.59 15.45 71.17
N LYS A 106 33.81 15.05 72.18
CA LYS A 106 32.68 14.13 72.00
C LYS A 106 31.61 14.68 71.05
N ASN A 107 31.37 15.99 71.09
CA ASN A 107 30.43 16.63 70.16
C ASN A 107 30.98 16.63 68.72
N ALA A 108 32.27 16.89 68.53
CA ALA A 108 32.93 16.84 67.24
C ALA A 108 32.89 15.43 66.63
N GLU A 109 33.12 14.39 67.44
CA GLU A 109 32.99 13.00 67.00
C GLU A 109 31.56 12.67 66.55
N LYS A 110 30.55 13.06 67.34
CA LYS A 110 29.14 12.89 66.96
C LYS A 110 28.77 13.65 65.70
N ALA A 111 29.26 14.88 65.54
CA ALA A 111 29.04 15.68 64.35
C ALA A 111 29.65 15.01 63.11
N ALA A 112 30.86 14.42 63.23
CA ALA A 112 31.49 13.66 62.16
C ALA A 112 30.70 12.39 61.80
N GLN A 113 30.17 11.67 62.78
CA GLN A 113 29.30 10.50 62.54
C GLN A 113 28.02 10.89 61.78
N ILE A 114 27.37 11.99 62.19
CA ILE A 114 26.17 12.52 61.52
C ILE A 114 26.51 12.96 60.09
N ALA A 115 27.64 13.65 59.88
CA ALA A 115 28.06 14.07 58.54
C ALA A 115 28.25 12.87 57.59
N ASN A 116 28.84 11.76 58.08
CA ASN A 116 28.96 10.53 57.30
C ASN A 116 27.60 9.92 56.94
N GLN A 117 26.64 9.93 57.87
CA GLN A 117 25.27 9.46 57.59
C GLN A 117 24.56 10.34 56.56
N ILE A 118 24.69 11.67 56.67
CA ILE A 118 24.14 12.63 55.71
C ILE A 118 24.73 12.38 54.32
N SER A 119 26.06 12.18 54.21
CA SER A 119 26.72 11.85 52.95
C SER A 119 26.15 10.56 52.33
N GLY A 120 26.00 9.49 53.14
CA GLY A 120 25.44 8.23 52.66
C GLY A 120 24.00 8.36 52.14
N ILE A 121 23.15 9.13 52.83
CA ILE A 121 21.79 9.42 52.38
C ILE A 121 21.79 10.26 51.10
N GLN A 122 22.66 11.27 51.01
CA GLN A 122 22.79 12.12 49.83
C GLN A 122 23.21 11.31 48.60
N ASP A 123 24.17 10.40 48.75
CA ASP A 123 24.63 9.53 47.68
C ASP A 123 23.52 8.59 47.20
N GLN A 124 22.78 7.99 48.16
CA GLN A 124 21.63 7.14 47.85
C GLN A 124 20.52 7.91 47.13
N ALA A 125 20.16 9.10 47.61
CA ALA A 125 19.14 9.94 47.00
C ALA A 125 19.55 10.39 45.59
N SER A 126 20.82 10.74 45.39
CA SER A 126 21.35 11.11 44.07
C SER A 126 21.33 9.93 43.10
N HIS A 127 21.69 8.74 43.57
CA HIS A 127 21.61 7.52 42.78
C HIS A 127 20.16 7.17 42.36
N GLN A 128 19.21 7.25 43.30
CA GLN A 128 17.79 7.03 43.01
C GLN A 128 17.24 8.06 42.02
N HIS A 129 17.61 9.34 42.17
CA HIS A 129 17.21 10.37 41.23
C HIS A 129 17.75 10.08 39.83
N ARG A 130 19.00 9.62 39.71
CA ARG A 130 19.57 9.22 38.43
C ARG A 130 18.77 8.07 37.78
N ILE A 131 18.49 6.99 38.53
CA ILE A 131 17.68 5.87 38.02
C ILE A 131 16.28 6.35 37.58
N MET A 132 15.63 7.19 38.39
CA MET A 132 14.32 7.74 38.06
C MET A 132 14.38 8.60 36.78
N SER A 133 15.45 9.36 36.60
CA SER A 133 15.66 10.17 35.39
C SER A 133 15.86 9.29 34.15
N GLU A 134 16.66 8.22 34.25
CA GLU A 134 16.86 7.23 33.17
C GLU A 134 15.54 6.51 32.81
N LEU A 135 14.74 6.13 33.81
CA LEU A 135 13.41 5.54 33.61
C LEU A 135 12.47 6.54 32.93
N ASN A 136 12.41 7.78 33.41
CA ASN A 136 11.55 8.81 32.83
C ASN A 136 11.93 9.11 31.37
N SER A 137 13.23 9.15 31.06
CA SER A 137 13.72 9.28 29.68
C SER A 137 13.27 8.11 28.79
N SER A 138 13.31 6.88 29.30
CA SER A 138 12.85 5.69 28.59
C SER A 138 11.34 5.71 28.34
N LEU A 139 10.56 6.10 29.35
CA LEU A 139 9.11 6.21 29.26
C LEU A 139 8.68 7.34 28.31
N ALA A 140 9.45 8.43 28.22
CA ALA A 140 9.19 9.52 27.28
C ALA A 140 9.30 9.08 25.80
N GLY A 141 10.00 7.98 25.50
CA GLY A 141 10.08 7.41 24.15
C GLY A 141 8.87 6.58 23.72
N ILE A 142 8.04 6.12 24.67
CA ILE A 142 6.89 5.25 24.38
C ILE A 142 5.84 5.92 23.48
N PRO A 143 5.44 7.19 23.70
CA PRO A 143 4.50 7.87 22.81
C PRO A 143 4.97 7.94 21.35
N THR A 144 6.27 8.15 21.12
CA THR A 144 6.86 8.15 19.78
C THR A 144 6.78 6.77 19.14
N LEU A 145 7.05 5.70 19.90
CA LEU A 145 6.91 4.33 19.41
C LEU A 145 5.45 4.00 19.07
N ILE A 146 4.50 4.46 19.90
CA ILE A 146 3.06 4.29 19.61
C ILE A 146 2.68 5.02 18.33
N ALA A 147 3.15 6.25 18.12
CA ALA A 147 2.89 7.00 16.89
C ALA A 147 3.48 6.30 15.65
N GLN A 148 4.70 5.75 15.75
CA GLN A 148 5.30 4.96 14.68
C GLN A 148 4.51 3.68 14.38
N LEU A 149 4.06 2.98 15.41
CA LEU A 149 3.21 1.80 15.27
C LEU A 149 1.88 2.15 14.59
N GLN A 150 1.24 3.24 14.99
CA GLN A 150 0.03 3.75 14.36
C GLN A 150 0.25 4.10 12.88
N ASN A 151 1.36 4.76 12.55
CA ASN A 151 1.72 5.05 11.16
C ASN A 151 1.93 3.75 10.35
N SER A 152 2.63 2.76 10.90
CA SER A 152 2.80 1.48 10.24
C SER A 152 1.48 0.75 10.02
N SER A 153 0.55 0.84 10.98
CA SER A 153 -0.81 0.30 10.85
C SER A 153 -1.61 1.03 9.77
N GLN A 154 -1.49 2.35 9.64
CA GLN A 154 -2.14 3.11 8.57
C GLN A 154 -1.60 2.72 7.19
N VAL A 155 -0.28 2.54 7.06
CA VAL A 155 0.36 2.09 5.82
C VAL A 155 -0.12 0.69 5.44
N LEU A 156 -0.21 -0.23 6.41
CA LEU A 156 -0.74 -1.58 6.18
C LEU A 156 -2.20 -1.55 5.72
N ASN A 157 -3.04 -0.72 6.34
CA ASN A 157 -4.45 -0.56 5.94
C ASN A 157 -4.57 0.02 4.51
N SER A 158 -3.73 1.01 4.18
CA SER A 158 -3.70 1.59 2.83
C SER A 158 -3.22 0.57 1.78
N LEU A 159 -2.27 -0.29 2.13
CA LEU A 159 -1.83 -1.38 1.27
C LEU A 159 -2.93 -2.43 1.07
N GLU A 160 -3.70 -2.75 2.12
CA GLU A 160 -4.85 -3.65 2.03
C GLU A 160 -5.93 -3.07 1.09
N GLU A 161 -6.22 -1.78 1.19
CA GLU A 161 -7.16 -1.09 0.30
C GLU A 161 -6.68 -1.08 -1.16
N MET A 162 -5.39 -0.79 -1.38
CA MET A 162 -4.79 -0.86 -2.70
C MET A 162 -4.80 -2.28 -3.28
N GLY A 163 -4.60 -3.30 -2.44
CA GLY A 163 -4.72 -4.70 -2.82
C GLY A 163 -6.13 -5.06 -3.29
N LYS A 164 -7.16 -4.64 -2.55
CA LYS A 164 -8.57 -4.82 -2.96
C LYS A 164 -8.89 -4.11 -4.26
N GLN A 165 -8.37 -2.89 -4.45
CA GLN A 165 -8.56 -2.16 -5.70
C GLN A 165 -7.88 -2.88 -6.87
N LEU A 166 -6.69 -3.45 -6.66
CA LEU A 166 -6.00 -4.24 -7.67
C LEU A 166 -6.77 -5.51 -8.04
N GLU A 167 -7.35 -6.22 -7.06
CA GLU A 167 -8.20 -7.38 -7.31
C GLU A 167 -9.39 -7.01 -8.22
N ILE A 168 -10.06 -5.89 -7.95
CA ILE A 168 -11.17 -5.39 -8.78
C ILE A 168 -10.71 -5.05 -10.21
N GLU A 169 -9.55 -4.40 -10.37
CA GLU A 169 -9.04 -4.07 -11.70
C GLU A 169 -8.56 -5.31 -12.47
N LEU A 170 -8.06 -6.34 -11.77
CA LEU A 170 -7.72 -7.63 -12.38
C LEU A 170 -8.97 -8.38 -12.84
N GLU A 171 -10.05 -8.38 -12.06
CA GLU A 171 -11.34 -8.96 -12.45
C GLU A 171 -11.88 -8.28 -13.71
N LYS A 172 -11.87 -6.94 -13.77
CA LYS A 172 -12.26 -6.19 -14.98
C LYS A 172 -11.38 -6.51 -16.19
N LEU A 173 -10.09 -6.75 -15.98
CA LEU A 173 -9.18 -7.11 -17.05
C LEU A 173 -9.46 -8.52 -17.56
N GLU A 174 -9.81 -9.44 -16.68
CA GLU A 174 -10.25 -10.80 -17.03
C GLU A 174 -11.55 -10.75 -17.84
N ASP A 175 -12.56 -10.00 -17.39
CA ASP A 175 -13.81 -9.78 -18.12
C ASP A 175 -13.56 -9.22 -19.54
N LEU A 176 -12.70 -8.19 -19.64
CA LEU A 176 -12.35 -7.58 -20.93
C LEU A 176 -11.62 -8.58 -21.84
N ARG A 177 -10.75 -9.42 -21.28
CA ARG A 177 -10.06 -10.46 -22.03
C ARG A 177 -11.04 -11.48 -22.59
N GLU A 178 -12.00 -11.93 -21.79
CA GLU A 178 -13.06 -12.84 -22.23
C GLU A 178 -13.93 -12.21 -23.33
N GLU A 179 -14.27 -10.92 -23.20
CA GLU A 179 -15.03 -10.18 -24.22
C GLU A 179 -14.26 -10.12 -25.55
N CYS A 180 -12.95 -9.83 -25.51
CA CYS A 180 -12.12 -9.82 -26.70
C CYS A 180 -12.04 -11.20 -27.37
N GLU A 181 -11.86 -12.27 -26.59
CA GLU A 181 -11.82 -13.65 -27.11
C GLU A 181 -13.15 -14.05 -27.76
N LEU A 182 -14.28 -13.66 -27.14
CA LEU A 182 -15.60 -13.88 -27.71
C LEU A 182 -15.79 -13.11 -29.02
N GLN A 183 -15.35 -11.85 -29.07
CA GLN A 183 -15.44 -11.03 -30.28
C GLN A 183 -14.61 -11.61 -31.43
N GLU A 184 -13.39 -12.07 -31.13
CA GLU A 184 -12.53 -12.76 -32.11
C GLU A 184 -13.21 -14.03 -32.64
N PHE A 185 -13.79 -14.84 -31.75
CA PHE A 185 -14.52 -16.05 -32.13
C PHE A 185 -15.69 -15.73 -33.07
N ILE A 186 -16.51 -14.72 -32.76
CA ILE A 186 -17.65 -14.31 -33.59
C ILE A 186 -17.16 -13.86 -34.98
N LEU A 187 -16.10 -13.06 -35.02
CA LEU A 187 -15.53 -12.57 -36.28
C LEU A 187 -15.01 -13.72 -37.15
N GLU A 188 -14.31 -14.69 -36.55
CA GLU A 188 -13.84 -15.88 -37.26
C GLU A 188 -15.02 -16.69 -37.81
N GLN A 189 -16.09 -16.91 -37.03
CA GLN A 189 -17.30 -17.59 -37.54
C GLN A 189 -17.94 -16.84 -38.71
N GLN A 190 -18.03 -15.52 -38.63
CA GLN A 190 -18.57 -14.70 -39.72
C GLN A 190 -17.70 -14.79 -40.99
N PHE A 191 -16.37 -14.79 -40.82
CA PHE A 191 -15.42 -14.97 -41.92
C PHE A 191 -15.58 -16.34 -42.57
N GLN A 192 -15.69 -17.41 -41.76
CA GLN A 192 -15.91 -18.77 -42.23
C GLN A 192 -17.19 -18.92 -43.05
N LEU A 193 -18.30 -18.35 -42.55
CA LEU A 193 -19.57 -18.35 -43.26
C LEU A 193 -19.47 -17.61 -44.60
N SER A 194 -18.82 -16.44 -44.62
CA SER A 194 -18.62 -15.65 -45.83
C SER A 194 -17.76 -16.39 -46.86
N ARG A 195 -16.68 -17.03 -46.40
CA ARG A 195 -15.80 -17.86 -47.23
C ARG A 195 -16.54 -19.06 -47.82
N HIS A 196 -17.35 -19.76 -47.01
CA HIS A 196 -18.16 -20.87 -47.48
C HIS A 196 -19.19 -20.43 -48.53
N LYS A 197 -19.88 -19.30 -48.29
CA LYS A 197 -20.81 -18.73 -49.26
C LYS A 197 -20.13 -18.39 -50.59
N GLN A 198 -18.96 -17.74 -50.55
CA GLN A 198 -18.21 -17.42 -51.76
C GLN A 198 -17.77 -18.68 -52.52
N LYS A 199 -17.29 -19.70 -51.81
CA LYS A 199 -16.94 -20.99 -52.41
C LYS A 199 -18.14 -21.61 -53.13
N LYS A 200 -19.33 -21.59 -52.52
CA LYS A 200 -20.56 -22.10 -53.13
C LYS A 200 -20.99 -21.31 -54.36
N LEU A 201 -20.86 -19.99 -54.35
CA LEU A 201 -21.12 -19.18 -55.54
C LEU A 201 -20.15 -19.50 -56.68
N ASN A 202 -18.86 -19.68 -56.38
CA ASN A 202 -17.88 -20.07 -57.37
C ASN A 202 -18.15 -21.47 -57.96
N GLU A 203 -18.51 -22.45 -57.11
CA GLU A 203 -18.90 -23.80 -57.56
C GLU A 203 -20.13 -23.76 -58.49
N LEU A 204 -21.15 -22.96 -58.15
CA LEU A 204 -22.34 -22.78 -58.98
C LEU A 204 -22.01 -22.11 -60.32
N GLU A 205 -21.15 -21.10 -60.31
CA GLU A 205 -20.72 -20.42 -61.54
C GLU A 205 -19.93 -21.36 -62.46
N GLN A 206 -19.02 -22.16 -61.90
CA GLN A 206 -18.30 -23.20 -62.64
C GLN A 206 -19.27 -24.23 -63.24
N TYR A 207 -20.25 -24.68 -62.47
CA TYR A 207 -21.27 -25.62 -62.96
C TYR A 207 -22.08 -25.02 -64.11
N ARG A 208 -22.49 -23.75 -64.00
CA ARG A 208 -23.19 -23.02 -65.06
C ARG A 208 -22.34 -22.91 -66.34
N GLN A 209 -21.06 -22.58 -66.20
CA GLN A 209 -20.13 -22.53 -67.33
C GLN A 209 -19.93 -23.89 -67.99
N GLN A 210 -19.81 -24.96 -67.21
CA GLN A 210 -19.71 -26.33 -67.72
C GLN A 210 -20.96 -26.73 -68.52
N ILE A 211 -22.16 -26.42 -68.02
CA ILE A 211 -23.42 -26.66 -68.74
C ILE A 211 -23.43 -25.87 -70.05
N ALA A 212 -23.11 -24.57 -70.00
CA ALA A 212 -23.08 -23.72 -71.18
C ALA A 212 -22.09 -24.23 -72.24
N GLN A 213 -20.89 -24.68 -71.82
CA GLN A 213 -19.89 -25.28 -72.70
C GLN A 213 -20.37 -26.59 -73.32
N LYS A 214 -20.99 -27.47 -72.52
CA LYS A 214 -21.58 -28.73 -72.99
C LYS A 214 -22.69 -28.47 -74.00
N HIS A 215 -23.57 -27.50 -73.72
CA HIS A 215 -24.63 -27.08 -74.63
C HIS A 215 -24.07 -26.52 -75.93
N GLN A 216 -23.06 -25.65 -75.87
CA GLN A 216 -22.40 -25.10 -77.05
C GLN A 216 -21.71 -26.19 -77.89
N SER A 217 -21.07 -27.17 -77.26
CA SER A 217 -20.50 -28.32 -77.98
C SER A 217 -21.59 -29.11 -78.69
N LYS A 218 -22.70 -29.41 -77.99
CA LYS A 218 -23.83 -30.16 -78.55
C LYS A 218 -24.43 -29.45 -79.76
N ILE A 219 -24.59 -28.13 -79.70
CA ILE A 219 -25.07 -27.33 -80.85
C ILE A 219 -24.10 -27.45 -82.02
N LYS A 220 -22.80 -27.25 -81.79
CA LYS A 220 -21.79 -27.37 -82.85
C LYS A 220 -21.78 -28.76 -83.49
N ASP A 221 -21.92 -29.82 -82.69
CA ASP A 221 -21.98 -31.20 -83.18
C ASP A 221 -23.25 -31.44 -84.02
N GLN A 222 -24.39 -30.90 -83.58
CA GLN A 222 -25.65 -30.96 -84.34
C GLN A 222 -25.55 -30.18 -85.66
N GLU A 223 -25.02 -28.96 -85.64
CA GLU A 223 -24.79 -28.14 -86.84
C GLU A 223 -23.85 -28.85 -87.83
N GLN A 224 -22.75 -29.43 -87.35
CA GLN A 224 -21.84 -30.21 -88.20
C GLN A 224 -22.53 -31.43 -88.80
N THR A 225 -23.36 -32.13 -88.04
CA THR A 225 -24.14 -33.27 -88.50
C THR A 225 -25.12 -32.86 -89.60
N LEU A 226 -25.83 -31.74 -89.42
CA LEU A 226 -26.75 -31.19 -90.42
C LEU A 226 -26.02 -30.75 -91.69
N LEU A 227 -24.89 -30.05 -91.55
CA LEU A 227 -24.07 -29.63 -92.69
C LEU A 227 -23.51 -30.83 -93.48
N LYS A 228 -23.08 -31.89 -92.78
CA LYS A 228 -22.62 -33.13 -93.41
C LYS A 228 -23.75 -33.80 -94.19
N LEU A 229 -24.92 -33.94 -93.57
CA LEU A 229 -26.10 -34.52 -94.22
C LEU A 229 -26.53 -33.72 -95.46
N GLN A 230 -26.51 -32.38 -95.37
CA GLN A 230 -26.81 -31.51 -96.50
C GLN A 230 -25.79 -31.65 -97.63
N ARG A 231 -24.49 -31.73 -97.32
CA ARG A 231 -23.43 -31.93 -98.31
C ARG A 231 -23.54 -33.29 -99.00
N GLU A 232 -23.80 -34.34 -98.24
CA GLU A 232 -24.04 -35.69 -98.80
C GLU A 232 -25.24 -35.68 -99.74
N ARG A 233 -26.35 -35.06 -99.32
CA ARG A 233 -27.55 -34.91 -100.16
C ARG A 233 -27.27 -34.13 -101.44
N GLN A 234 -26.50 -33.03 -101.36
CA GLN A 234 -26.12 -32.25 -102.52
C GLN A 234 -25.21 -33.05 -103.47
N ALA A 235 -24.24 -33.79 -102.96
CA ALA A 235 -23.38 -34.65 -103.77
C ALA A 235 -24.17 -35.73 -104.52
N VAL A 236 -25.14 -36.38 -103.85
CA VAL A 236 -26.05 -37.35 -104.49
C VAL A 236 -26.84 -36.71 -105.62
N PHE A 237 -27.34 -35.48 -105.42
CA PHE A 237 -28.06 -34.76 -106.48
C PHE A 237 -27.15 -34.32 -107.63
N ASP A 238 -25.93 -33.86 -107.34
CA ASP A 238 -24.97 -33.45 -108.36
C ASP A 238 -24.50 -34.66 -109.21
N ASP A 239 -24.35 -35.83 -108.61
CA ASP A 239 -24.03 -37.08 -109.31
C ASP A 239 -25.21 -37.55 -110.17
N ALA A 240 -26.43 -37.55 -109.64
CA ALA A 240 -27.64 -37.86 -110.40
C ALA A 240 -27.86 -36.86 -111.56
N PHE A 241 -27.62 -35.57 -111.34
CA PHE A 241 -27.72 -34.55 -112.38
C PHE A 241 -26.68 -34.75 -113.48
N ARG A 242 -25.46 -35.17 -113.11
CA ARG A 242 -24.41 -35.46 -114.08
C ARG A 242 -24.75 -36.68 -114.91
N GLU A 243 -25.31 -37.71 -114.30
CA GLU A 243 -25.85 -38.89 -114.98
C GLU A 243 -26.99 -38.51 -115.95
N ASP A 244 -27.94 -37.70 -115.49
CA ASP A 244 -29.04 -37.14 -116.31
C ASP A 244 -28.53 -36.32 -117.50
N MET A 245 -27.50 -35.49 -117.29
CA MET A 245 -26.87 -34.69 -118.35
C MET A 245 -26.13 -35.58 -119.38
N GLU A 246 -25.49 -36.66 -118.92
CA GLU A 246 -24.87 -37.64 -119.80
C GLU A 246 -25.94 -38.46 -120.56
N GLU A 247 -27.05 -38.83 -119.91
CA GLU A 247 -28.20 -39.47 -120.58
C GLU A 247 -28.79 -38.54 -121.64
N TYR A 248 -28.98 -37.25 -121.33
CA TYR A 248 -29.47 -36.25 -122.28
C TYR A 248 -28.54 -36.09 -123.48
N LYS A 249 -27.21 -36.03 -123.27
CA LYS A 249 -26.23 -35.97 -124.36
C LYS A 249 -26.28 -37.20 -125.26
N GLN A 250 -26.48 -38.40 -124.68
CA GLN A 250 -26.51 -39.64 -125.44
C GLN A 250 -27.86 -39.91 -126.13
N ARG A 251 -28.99 -39.54 -125.51
CA ARG A 251 -30.35 -39.90 -125.98
C ARG A 251 -31.15 -38.73 -126.55
N GLY A 252 -30.73 -37.48 -126.32
CA GLY A 252 -31.41 -36.26 -126.77
C GLY A 252 -32.69 -35.90 -126.00
N GLN A 253 -33.09 -36.70 -125.00
CA GLN A 253 -34.27 -36.49 -124.16
C GLN A 253 -34.00 -37.02 -122.75
N LEU A 254 -34.39 -36.26 -121.72
CA LEU A 254 -34.36 -36.68 -120.31
C LEU A 254 -35.59 -37.55 -120.00
N THR A 255 -35.39 -38.64 -119.26
CA THR A 255 -36.53 -39.34 -118.65
C THR A 255 -37.15 -38.43 -117.59
N LYS A 256 -38.34 -37.90 -117.85
CA LYS A 256 -39.06 -37.06 -116.88
C LYS A 256 -39.30 -37.87 -115.62
N ILE A 257 -38.65 -37.49 -114.52
CA ILE A 257 -38.98 -38.01 -113.19
C ILE A 257 -40.46 -37.70 -112.95
N GLN A 258 -41.26 -38.76 -112.85
CA GLN A 258 -42.71 -38.73 -112.73
C GLN A 258 -43.05 -38.18 -111.35
N THR A 259 -43.23 -36.87 -111.22
CA THR A 259 -43.67 -36.25 -109.97
C THR A 259 -45.15 -36.59 -109.78
N THR A 260 -45.41 -37.63 -109.01
CA THR A 260 -46.76 -37.98 -108.58
C THR A 260 -47.29 -36.85 -107.70
N SER A 261 -48.18 -36.06 -108.27
CA SER A 261 -49.28 -35.34 -107.61
C SER A 261 -48.94 -34.59 -106.32
N ASN A 262 -48.70 -33.28 -106.44
CA ASN A 262 -49.56 -32.24 -105.87
C ASN A 262 -48.91 -30.89 -106.16
N LYS A 263 -49.45 -30.18 -107.16
CA LYS A 263 -49.13 -28.79 -107.46
C LYS A 263 -49.71 -27.88 -106.37
N LEU A 264 -49.22 -27.97 -105.15
CA LEU A 264 -49.35 -26.86 -104.22
C LEU A 264 -48.27 -25.88 -104.62
N ALA A 265 -48.68 -24.76 -105.22
CA ALA A 265 -47.77 -23.67 -105.53
C ALA A 265 -47.12 -23.23 -104.21
N LEU A 266 -45.83 -22.85 -104.26
CA LEU A 266 -45.08 -22.44 -103.06
C LEU A 266 -45.77 -21.32 -102.26
N GLU A 267 -46.65 -20.55 -102.91
CA GLU A 267 -47.45 -19.49 -102.31
C GLU A 267 -48.57 -19.99 -101.36
N GLU A 268 -49.07 -21.22 -101.54
CA GLU A 268 -50.13 -21.81 -100.70
C GLU A 268 -49.59 -22.48 -99.43
N VAL A 269 -48.26 -22.56 -99.26
CA VAL A 269 -47.66 -23.04 -98.01
C VAL A 269 -47.69 -21.89 -96.99
N VAL A 270 -48.88 -21.66 -96.44
CA VAL A 270 -49.05 -20.87 -95.23
C VAL A 270 -48.38 -21.65 -94.11
N LEU A 271 -47.21 -21.19 -93.69
CA LEU A 271 -46.58 -21.65 -92.45
C LEU A 271 -47.54 -21.29 -91.31
N GLU A 272 -48.36 -22.25 -90.88
CA GLU A 272 -49.29 -22.06 -89.77
C GLU A 272 -48.47 -21.72 -88.52
N ALA A 273 -48.43 -20.43 -88.19
CA ALA A 273 -47.65 -19.88 -87.08
C ALA A 273 -48.19 -20.28 -85.68
N ASN A 274 -49.09 -21.26 -85.60
CA ASN A 274 -49.98 -21.48 -84.48
C ASN A 274 -50.10 -22.93 -83.99
N GLU A 275 -49.27 -23.88 -84.45
CA GLU A 275 -49.14 -25.12 -83.67
C GLU A 275 -48.42 -24.78 -82.35
N VAL A 276 -49.23 -24.54 -81.33
CA VAL A 276 -48.84 -24.39 -79.93
C VAL A 276 -47.93 -25.54 -79.52
N GLU A 277 -48.10 -26.74 -80.09
CA GLU A 277 -47.21 -27.88 -79.86
C GLU A 277 -45.77 -27.63 -80.32
N THR A 278 -45.56 -26.94 -81.45
CA THR A 278 -44.19 -26.61 -81.90
C THR A 278 -43.56 -25.53 -81.03
N LYS A 279 -44.35 -24.56 -80.55
CA LYS A 279 -43.88 -23.55 -79.59
C LYS A 279 -43.61 -24.16 -78.22
N ASP A 280 -44.46 -25.07 -77.75
CA ASP A 280 -44.34 -25.75 -76.46
C ASP A 280 -43.15 -26.72 -76.46
N ALA A 281 -42.91 -27.43 -77.57
CA ALA A 281 -41.70 -28.23 -77.75
C ALA A 281 -40.43 -27.37 -77.80
N LEU A 282 -40.49 -26.19 -78.42
CA LEU A 282 -39.38 -25.24 -78.46
C LEU A 282 -39.13 -24.63 -77.07
N GLU A 283 -40.19 -24.26 -76.34
CA GLU A 283 -40.12 -23.73 -74.96
C GLU A 283 -39.61 -24.78 -73.98
N GLN A 284 -40.05 -26.04 -74.08
CA GLN A 284 -39.49 -27.16 -73.30
C GLN A 284 -38.02 -27.40 -73.59
N PHE A 285 -37.58 -27.26 -74.84
CA PHE A 285 -36.17 -27.40 -75.20
C PHE A 285 -35.31 -26.22 -74.69
N LEU A 286 -35.87 -25.00 -74.64
CA LEU A 286 -35.18 -23.81 -74.15
C LEU A 286 -35.12 -23.70 -72.62
N ASN A 287 -36.13 -24.20 -71.92
CA ASN A 287 -36.24 -24.10 -70.46
C ASN A 287 -35.80 -25.38 -69.70
N GLY A 288 -35.38 -26.42 -70.43
CA GLY A 288 -34.93 -27.71 -69.91
C GLY A 288 -33.43 -27.81 -69.64
#